data_AF-A0A538MC05-F1
#
_entry.id   AF-A0A538MC05-F1
#
_cell.length_a   1.000
_cell.length_b   1.000
_cell.length_c   1.000
_cell.angle_alpha   90.00
_cell.angle_beta   90.00
_cell.angle_gamma   90.00
#
_symmetry.space_group_name_H-M   'P 1'
#
loop_
_entity.id
_entity.type
_entity.pdbx_description
1 polymer ?
#
loop_
_entity_poly.entity_id
_entity_poly.type
_entity_poly.pdbx_seq_one_letter_code
_entity_poly.pdbx_strand_id
1 'polypeptide(L)' 'MALGDEIDEVFRREVKSMPAYAKAQAAGGSGVAPPVDEMNQLLMGLVVGVQRSLHLLADRIENMENRSA' A
#
# COMPACT_ATOMS: atom_id res chain seq x y z
N MET A 1 -13.62 -12.24 5.17
CA MET A 1 -12.35 -12.21 5.92
C MET A 1 -12.50 -11.17 7.04
N ALA A 2 -11.55 -11.06 7.98
CA ALA A 2 -11.59 -9.89 8.87
C ALA A 2 -11.25 -8.63 8.05
N LEU A 3 -11.82 -7.48 8.41
CA LEU A 3 -11.61 -6.21 7.68
C LEU A 3 -10.11 -5.86 7.55
N GLY A 4 -9.31 -6.17 8.57
CA GLY A 4 -7.86 -5.98 8.54
C GLY A 4 -7.15 -6.82 7.48
N ASP A 5 -7.59 -8.06 7.25
CA ASP A 5 -6.97 -8.97 6.26
C ASP A 5 -7.19 -8.45 4.84
N GLU A 6 -8.37 -7.91 4.56
CA GLU A 6 -8.74 -7.42 3.22
C GLU A 6 -8.03 -6.09 2.90
N ILE A 7 -7.80 -5.24 3.90
CA ILE A 7 -7.02 -4.01 3.74
C ILE A 7 -5.53 -4.33 3.53
N ASP A 8 -4.99 -5.28 4.29
CA ASP A 8 -3.61 -5.74 4.14
C ASP A 8 -3.38 -6.39 2.78
N GLU A 9 -4.34 -7.17 2.27
CA GLU A 9 -4.28 -7.75 0.94
C GLU A 9 -4.22 -6.69 -0.16
N VAL A 10 -5.10 -5.68 -0.10
CA VAL A 10 -5.09 -4.56 -1.05
C VAL A 10 -3.78 -3.78 -0.96
N PHE A 11 -3.35 -3.43 0.25
CA PHE A 11 -2.10 -2.70 0.47
C PHE A 11 -0.89 -3.47 -0.10
N ARG A 12 -0.76 -4.76 0.21
CA ARG A 12 0.33 -5.60 -0.33
C ARG A 12 0.27 -5.69 -1.84
N ARG A 13 -0.92 -5.81 -2.44
CA ARG A 13 -1.08 -5.87 -3.89
C ARG A 13 -0.61 -4.58 -4.55
N GLU A 14 -1.03 -3.43 -4.03
CA GLU A 14 -0.63 -2.13 -4.56
C GLU A 14 0.88 -1.92 -4.41
N VAL A 15 1.45 -2.20 -3.23
CA VAL A 15 2.89 -2.06 -2.97
C VAL A 15 3.73 -2.99 -3.86
N LYS A 16 3.32 -4.26 -4.04
CA LYS A 16 4.03 -5.21 -4.90
C LYS A 16 3.93 -4.89 -6.39
N SER A 17 2.88 -4.18 -6.82
CA SER A 17 2.72 -3.76 -8.21
C SER A 17 3.69 -2.65 -8.63
N MET A 18 4.39 -2.04 -7.67
CA MET A 18 5.26 -0.90 -7.91
C MET A 18 6.59 -1.32 -8.53
N PRO A 19 7.04 -0.67 -9.63
CA PRO A 19 8.35 -0.96 -10.22
C PRO A 19 9.51 -0.79 -9.24
N ALA A 20 9.39 0.18 -8.34
CA ALA A 20 10.40 0.46 -7.33
C ALA A 20 10.46 -0.64 -6.24
N TYR A 21 9.38 -1.40 -6.01
CA TYR A 21 9.35 -2.47 -5.00
C TYR A 21 10.31 -3.62 -5.35
N ALA A 22 10.35 -4.04 -6.61
CA ALA A 22 11.28 -5.07 -7.08
C ALA A 22 12.75 -4.65 -6.87
N LYS A 23 13.05 -3.38 -7.14
CA LYS A 23 14.38 -2.80 -6.93
C LYS A 23 14.73 -2.66 -5.44
N ALA A 24 13.77 -2.24 -4.62
CA ALA A 24 13.92 -2.15 -3.17
C ALA A 24 14.19 -3.51 -2.54
N GLN A 25 13.46 -4.54 -2.99
CA GLN A 25 13.65 -5.91 -2.53
C GLN A 25 15.02 -6.45 -2.93
N ALA A 26 15.49 -6.16 -4.15
CA ALA A 26 16.81 -6.55 -4.61
C ALA A 26 17.95 -5.80 -3.88
N ALA A 27 17.73 -4.55 -3.48
CA ALA A 27 18.67 -3.78 -2.68
C ALA A 27 18.65 -4.19 -1.19
N GLY A 28 17.55 -4.78 -0.72
CA GLY A 28 17.36 -5.29 0.64
C GLY A 28 18.38 -6.37 0.98
N GLY A 29 19.32 -6.05 1.86
CA GLY A 29 20.39 -6.96 2.30
C GLY A 29 21.73 -6.78 1.59
N SER A 30 21.84 -5.86 0.62
CA SER A 30 23.12 -5.60 -0.09
C SER A 30 24.11 -4.72 0.69
N GLY A 31 23.65 -4.06 1.77
CA GLY A 31 24.45 -3.07 2.50
C GLY A 31 24.69 -1.75 1.74
N VAL A 32 24.21 -1.64 0.50
CA VAL A 32 24.28 -0.42 -0.31
C VAL A 32 22.96 0.33 -0.19
N ALA A 33 23.02 1.61 0.12
CA ALA A 33 21.84 2.46 0.15
C ALA A 33 21.22 2.55 -1.25
N PRO A 34 19.90 2.32 -1.42
CA PRO A 34 19.24 2.49 -2.70
C PRO A 34 19.38 3.95 -3.19
N PRO A 35 19.41 4.19 -4.51
CA PRO A 35 19.42 5.56 -5.04
C PRO A 35 18.23 6.38 -4.51
N VAL A 36 18.48 7.66 -4.19
CA VAL A 36 17.48 8.57 -3.58
C VAL A 36 16.21 8.66 -4.43
N ASP A 37 16.34 8.68 -5.76
CA ASP A 37 15.19 8.73 -6.68
C ASP A 37 14.30 7.49 -6.57
N GLU A 38 14.89 6.31 -6.36
CA GLU A 38 14.15 5.06 -6.19
C GLU A 38 13.46 5.01 -4.82
N MET A 39 14.11 5.54 -3.78
CA MET A 39 13.49 5.73 -2.46
C MET A 39 12.31 6.70 -2.52
N ASN A 40 12.44 7.81 -3.25
CA ASN A 40 11.34 8.77 -3.44
C ASN A 40 10.15 8.15 -4.19
N GLN A 41 10.42 7.31 -5.20
CA GLN A 41 9.37 6.57 -5.90
C GLN A 41 8.66 5.55 -4.99
N LEU A 42 9.40 4.85 -4.13
CA LEU A 42 8.82 3.96 -3.12
C LEU A 42 7.95 4.70 -2.13
N LEU A 43 8.44 5.83 -1.61
CA LEU A 43 7.70 6.64 -0.63
C LEU A 43 6.42 7.24 -1.23
N MET A 44 6.49 7.81 -2.44
CA MET A 44 5.29 8.24 -3.18
C MET A 44 4.30 7.09 -3.35
N GLY A 45 4.83 5.92 -3.68
CA GLY A 45 4.07 4.71 -3.83
C GLY A 45 3.30 4.25 -2.61
N LEU A 46 4.00 4.21 -1.48
CA LEU A 46 3.43 3.89 -0.18
C LEU A 46 2.34 4.90 0.20
N VAL A 47 2.56 6.19 -0.03
CA VAL A 47 1.57 7.24 0.24
C VAL A 47 0.30 7.02 -0.60
N VAL A 48 0.44 6.75 -1.90
CA VAL A 48 -0.70 6.47 -2.78
C VAL A 48 -1.43 5.19 -2.37
N GLY A 49 -0.69 4.13 -2.02
CA GLY A 49 -1.26 2.88 -1.52
C GLY A 49 -2.07 3.08 -0.24
N VAL A 50 -1.52 3.80 0.75
CA VAL A 50 -2.22 4.14 1.99
C VAL A 50 -3.47 4.97 1.72
N GLN A 51 -3.38 5.99 0.85
CA GLN A 51 -4.53 6.84 0.52
C GLN A 51 -5.68 6.03 -0.10
N ARG A 52 -5.37 5.09 -1.00
CA ARG A 52 -6.38 4.19 -1.62
C ARG A 52 -7.00 3.25 -0.61
N SER A 53 -6.20 2.65 0.27
CA SER A 53 -6.70 1.77 1.33
C SER A 53 -7.63 2.51 2.30
N LEU A 54 -7.32 3.77 2.64
CA LEU A 54 -8.18 4.60 3.49
C LEU A 54 -9.50 4.96 2.82
N HIS A 55 -9.52 5.26 1.52
CA HIS A 55 -10.76 5.49 0.77
C HIS A 55 -11.63 4.23 0.77
N LEU A 56 -11.07 3.06 0.47
CA LEU A 56 -11.81 1.79 0.51
C LEU A 56 -12.38 1.47 1.89
N LEU A 57 -11.65 1.81 2.96
CA LEU A 57 -12.14 1.67 4.33
C LEU A 57 -13.31 2.63 4.60
N ALA A 58 -13.20 3.90 4.20
CA ALA A 58 -14.25 4.90 4.36
C ALA A 58 -15.53 4.49 3.61
N ASP A 59 -15.41 4.11 2.34
CA ASP A 59 -16.53 3.63 1.51
C ASP A 59 -17.24 2.43 2.18
N ARG A 60 -16.47 1.55 2.84
CA ARG A 60 -17.05 0.41 3.56
C ARG A 60 -17.80 0.79 4.82
N ILE A 61 -17.26 1.71 5.61
CA ILE A 61 -17.91 2.20 6.83
C ILE A 61 -19.24 2.85 6.45
N GLU A 62 -19.22 3.73 5.45
CA GLU A 62 -20.43 4.38 4.94
C GLU A 62 -21.47 3.36 4.45
N ASN A 63 -21.04 2.35 3.68
CA ASN A 63 -21.93 1.28 3.23
C ASN A 63 -22.46 0.40 4.38
N MET A 64 -21.74 0.25 5.49
CA MET A 64 -22.24 -0.47 6.67
C MET A 64 -23.27 0.36 7.43
N GLU A 65 -23.02 1.67 7.58
CA GLU A 65 -23.95 2.62 8.19
C GLU A 65 -25.27 2.69 7.39
N ASN A 66 -25.19 2.85 6.07
CA ASN A 66 -26.35 2.90 5.18
C ASN A 66 -27.16 1.58 5.13
N ARG A 67 -26.56 0.43 5.48
CA ARG A 67 -27.26 -0.86 5.59
C ARG A 67 -27.90 -1.09 6.96
N SER A 68 -27.53 -0.30 7.96
CA SER A 68 -28.03 -0.39 9.33
C SER A 68 -29.16 0.61 9.63
N ALA A 69 -29.38 1.56 8.72
CA ALA A 69 -30.50 2.50 8.69
C ALA A 69 -31.68 1.95 7.88
#